data_AF-A0AAD7K623-F1
#
_entry.id   AF-A0AAD7K623-F1
#
_cell.length_a   1.000
_cell.length_b   1.000
_cell.length_c   1.000
_cell.angle_alpha   90.00
_cell.angle_beta   90.00
_cell.angle_gamma   90.00
#
_symmetry.space_group_name_H-M   'P 1'
#
loop_
_entity.id
_entity.type
_entity.pdbx_description
1 polymer ?
#
loop_
_entity_poly.entity_id
_entity_poly.type
_entity_poly.pdbx_seq_one_letter_code
_entity_poly.pdbx_strand_id
1 'polypeptide(L)'
;MAFSTFAVGGSALVLLVAGLVWQRTCKSPPPWHAELAVLGQPRAKKLPGTAVVCGGSIAGSVTARILTDHFERVILVDPEVDKIDEPKTRILQYNAFHGNNSPTE
;
A
#
# COMPACT_ATOMS: atom_id res chain seq x y z
N MET A 1 -8.14 -0.01 55.93
CA MET A 1 -8.26 -0.58 54.57
C MET A 1 -8.78 0.47 53.58
N ALA A 2 -8.09 1.61 53.43
CA ALA A 2 -8.55 2.72 52.58
C ALA A 2 -7.49 3.20 51.57
N PHE A 3 -6.28 2.64 51.59
CA PHE A 3 -5.19 3.03 50.69
C PHE A 3 -5.18 2.24 49.36
N SER A 4 -5.85 1.09 49.29
CA SER A 4 -5.88 0.25 48.09
C SER A 4 -6.88 0.72 47.02
N THR A 5 -7.91 1.48 47.38
CA THR A 5 -8.94 1.98 46.45
C THR A 5 -8.50 3.23 45.67
N PHE A 6 -7.65 4.08 46.24
CA PHE A 6 -7.12 5.26 45.54
C PHE A 6 -6.13 4.91 44.43
N ALA A 7 -5.35 3.84 44.59
CA ALA A 7 -4.38 3.39 43.59
C ALA A 7 -5.09 2.92 42.30
N VAL A 8 -6.20 2.18 42.43
CA VAL A 8 -6.98 1.65 41.29
C VAL A 8 -7.69 2.78 40.52
N GLY A 9 -8.21 3.80 41.23
CA GLY A 9 -8.85 4.96 40.61
C GLY A 9 -7.87 5.81 39.77
N GLY A 10 -6.63 5.98 40.25
CA GLY A 10 -5.57 6.69 39.51
C GLY A 10 -5.16 5.97 38.23
N SER A 11 -4.97 4.64 38.28
CA SER A 11 -4.61 3.84 37.11
C SER A 11 -5.70 3.82 36.04
N ALA A 12 -6.97 3.72 36.45
CA ALA A 12 -8.10 3.73 35.54
C ALA A 12 -8.23 5.07 34.78
N LEU A 13 -7.99 6.19 35.47
CA LEU A 13 -7.99 7.51 34.86
C LEU A 13 -6.87 7.66 33.83
N VAL A 14 -5.66 7.18 34.13
CA VAL A 14 -4.52 7.20 33.19
C VAL A 14 -4.82 6.38 31.95
N LEU A 15 -5.38 5.18 32.09
CA LEU A 15 -5.75 4.33 30.95
C LEU A 15 -6.89 4.94 30.13
N LEU A 16 -7.87 5.58 30.77
CA LEU A 16 -8.94 6.29 30.07
C LEU A 16 -8.41 7.48 29.27
N VAL A 17 -7.54 8.29 29.87
CA VAL A 17 -6.93 9.44 29.19
C VAL A 17 -6.02 8.95 28.06
N ALA A 18 -5.20 7.94 28.27
CA ALA A 18 -4.36 7.33 27.23
C ALA A 18 -5.22 6.75 26.09
N GLY A 19 -6.32 6.07 26.41
CA GLY A 19 -7.27 5.53 25.45
C GLY A 19 -8.00 6.62 24.65
N LEU A 20 -8.37 7.74 25.28
CA LEU A 20 -8.98 8.89 24.62
C LEU A 20 -7.99 9.64 23.72
N VAL A 21 -6.74 9.79 24.17
CA VAL A 21 -5.65 10.37 23.36
C VAL A 21 -5.37 9.47 22.15
N TRP A 22 -5.19 8.16 22.38
CA TRP A 22 -5.02 7.15 21.33
C TRP A 22 -6.20 7.14 20.35
N GLN A 23 -7.44 7.16 20.83
CA GLN A 23 -8.61 7.25 19.95
C GLN A 23 -8.60 8.51 19.08
N ARG A 24 -8.13 9.65 19.61
CA ARG A 24 -8.05 10.90 18.85
C ARG A 24 -6.91 10.87 17.82
N THR A 25 -5.75 10.34 18.18
CA THR A 25 -4.61 10.23 17.26
C THR A 25 -4.79 9.13 16.21
N CYS A 26 -5.37 7.98 16.56
CA CYS A 26 -5.58 6.87 15.63
C CYS A 26 -6.83 7.01 14.74
N LYS A 27 -7.81 7.85 15.10
CA LYS A 27 -8.95 8.15 14.22
C LYS A 27 -8.63 9.18 13.14
N SER A 28 -7.52 9.90 13.25
CA SER A 28 -7.07 10.75 12.16
C SER A 28 -6.53 9.83 11.07
N PRO A 29 -7.22 9.68 9.93
CA PRO A 29 -6.72 8.83 8.88
C PRO A 29 -5.36 9.37 8.43
N PRO A 30 -4.38 8.50 8.18
CA PRO A 30 -3.08 8.91 7.69
C PRO A 30 -3.21 9.78 6.43
N PRO A 31 -2.25 10.70 6.17
CA PRO A 31 -2.36 11.69 5.08
C PRO A 31 -2.66 11.09 3.70
N TRP A 32 -2.16 9.89 3.41
CA TRP A 32 -2.41 9.17 2.17
C TRP A 32 -3.88 8.76 1.96
N HIS A 33 -4.73 8.84 2.98
CA HIS A 33 -6.14 8.47 2.87
C HIS A 33 -6.90 9.49 2.02
N ALA A 34 -6.50 10.76 2.05
CA ALA A 34 -7.04 11.77 1.15
C ALA A 34 -6.65 11.48 -0.32
N GLU A 35 -5.44 10.96 -0.55
CA GLU A 35 -4.96 10.57 -1.89
C GLU A 35 -5.75 9.39 -2.48
N LEU A 36 -6.27 8.49 -1.62
CA LEU A 36 -7.11 7.37 -2.09
C LEU A 36 -8.40 7.85 -2.76
N ALA A 37 -8.96 8.99 -2.36
CA ALA A 37 -10.18 9.53 -2.95
C ALA A 37 -9.98 9.98 -4.41
N VAL A 38 -8.75 10.28 -4.81
CA VAL A 38 -8.38 10.72 -6.16
C VAL A 38 -7.60 9.66 -6.94
N LEU A 39 -7.41 8.47 -6.36
CA LEU A 39 -6.70 7.37 -7.01
C LEU A 39 -7.40 6.96 -8.30
N GLY A 40 -6.65 6.87 -9.41
CA GLY A 40 -7.17 6.52 -10.72
C GLY A 40 -7.88 7.66 -11.46
N GLN A 41 -7.93 8.87 -10.89
CA GLN A 41 -8.43 10.04 -11.60
C GLN A 41 -7.37 10.56 -12.59
N PRO A 42 -7.66 10.57 -13.91
CA PRO A 42 -6.70 11.02 -14.89
C PRO A 42 -6.44 12.53 -14.77
N ARG A 43 -5.23 12.96 -15.13
CA ARG A 43 -4.91 14.39 -15.11
C ARG A 43 -5.52 15.08 -16.33
N ALA A 44 -6.13 16.25 -16.15
CA ALA A 44 -6.67 17.04 -17.27
C ALA A 44 -5.61 17.39 -18.34
N LYS A 45 -4.36 17.59 -17.91
CA LYS A 45 -3.20 17.80 -18.78
C LYS A 45 -2.04 16.94 -18.31
N LYS A 46 -1.50 16.08 -19.16
CA LYS A 46 -0.35 15.23 -18.83
C LYS A 46 0.89 16.07 -18.49
N LEU A 47 1.70 15.55 -17.58
CA LEU A 47 3.01 16.10 -17.24
C LEU A 47 3.98 15.81 -18.39
N PRO A 48 4.71 16.83 -18.88
CA PRO A 48 5.72 16.62 -19.91
C PRO A 48 6.88 15.79 -19.37
N GLY A 49 7.41 14.89 -20.19
CA GLY A 49 8.54 14.04 -19.84
C GLY A 49 8.22 12.54 -19.82
N THR A 50 9.18 11.77 -19.31
CA THR A 50 9.13 10.30 -19.31
C THR A 50 9.20 9.76 -17.89
N ALA A 51 8.18 8.99 -17.50
CA ALA A 51 8.22 8.19 -16.28
C ALA A 51 8.79 6.80 -16.60
N VAL A 52 9.72 6.32 -15.78
CA VAL A 52 10.31 4.98 -15.92
C VAL A 52 9.93 4.13 -14.72
N VAL A 53 9.34 2.97 -14.96
CA VAL A 53 8.99 1.98 -13.95
C VAL A 53 9.89 0.78 -14.12
N CYS A 54 10.62 0.42 -13.06
CA CYS A 54 11.51 -0.74 -13.07
C CYS A 54 10.85 -1.91 -12.32
N GLY A 55 10.59 -3.00 -13.04
CA GLY A 55 9.98 -4.24 -12.54
C GLY A 55 8.55 -4.44 -13.07
N GLY A 56 8.32 -5.55 -13.78
CA GLY A 56 7.01 -5.91 -14.35
C GLY A 56 6.16 -6.84 -13.49
N SER A 57 6.23 -6.69 -12.16
CA SER A 57 5.31 -7.35 -11.24
C SER A 57 3.90 -6.75 -11.34
N ILE A 58 2.94 -7.26 -10.54
CA ILE A 58 1.59 -6.67 -10.49
C ILE A 58 1.69 -5.20 -10.05
N ALA A 59 2.49 -4.91 -9.02
CA ALA A 59 2.69 -3.55 -8.54
C ALA A 59 3.28 -2.64 -9.63
N GLY A 60 4.31 -3.11 -10.35
CA GLY A 60 4.95 -2.32 -11.40
C GLY A 60 4.05 -2.10 -12.61
N SER A 61 3.31 -3.13 -13.04
CA SER A 61 2.37 -3.03 -14.17
C SER A 61 1.20 -2.10 -13.86
N VAL A 62 0.63 -2.20 -12.65
CA VAL A 62 -0.44 -1.29 -12.19
C VAL A 62 0.09 0.14 -12.07
N THR A 63 1.30 0.33 -11.54
CA THR A 63 1.96 1.64 -11.46
C THR A 63 2.13 2.24 -12.86
N ALA A 64 2.69 1.48 -13.81
CA ALA A 64 2.88 1.93 -15.18
C ALA A 64 1.55 2.33 -15.82
N ARG A 65 0.48 1.54 -15.62
CA ARG A 65 -0.86 1.87 -16.11
C ARG A 65 -1.37 3.19 -15.55
N ILE A 66 -1.31 3.41 -14.23
CA ILE A 66 -1.75 4.67 -13.61
C ILE A 66 -0.92 5.84 -14.16
N LEU A 67 0.39 5.67 -14.29
CA LEU A 67 1.26 6.72 -14.82
C LEU A 67 0.92 7.13 -16.27
N THR A 68 0.31 6.25 -17.08
CA THR A 68 -0.10 6.62 -18.44
C THR A 68 -1.16 7.71 -18.48
N ASP A 69 -1.93 7.88 -17.40
CA ASP A 69 -2.93 8.95 -17.26
C ASP A 69 -2.33 10.28 -16.77
N HIS A 70 -1.08 10.26 -16.31
CA HIS A 70 -0.41 11.42 -15.71
C HIS A 70 0.79 11.93 -16.52
N PHE A 71 1.48 11.09 -17.28
CA PHE A 71 2.70 11.43 -18.03
C PHE A 71 2.53 11.20 -19.53
N GLU A 72 3.20 12.03 -20.35
CA GLU A 72 3.19 11.90 -21.81
C GLU A 72 3.81 10.59 -22.28
N ARG A 73 4.88 10.14 -21.61
CA ARG A 73 5.57 8.88 -21.92
C ARG A 73 5.80 8.08 -20.65
N VAL A 74 5.53 6.77 -20.73
CA VAL A 74 5.82 5.81 -19.66
C VAL A 74 6.59 4.64 -20.25
N ILE A 75 7.68 4.26 -19.61
CA ILE A 75 8.51 3.11 -19.98
C ILE A 75 8.49 2.13 -18.82
N LEU A 76 8.02 0.91 -19.06
CA LEU A 76 8.11 -0.19 -18.13
C LEU A 76 9.31 -1.07 -18.52
N VAL A 77 10.26 -1.22 -17.60
CA VAL A 77 11.45 -2.04 -17.77
C VAL A 77 11.27 -3.32 -16.97
N ASP A 78 11.18 -4.45 -17.65
CA ASP A 78 11.10 -5.77 -17.04
C ASP A 78 12.08 -6.73 -17.74
N PRO A 79 13.04 -7.33 -17.02
CA PRO A 79 14.02 -8.25 -17.61
C PRO A 79 13.42 -9.61 -18.03
N GLU A 80 12.14 -9.87 -17.74
CA GLU A 80 11.43 -11.10 -18.11
C GLU A 80 10.12 -10.78 -18.86
N VAL A 81 10.07 -9.68 -19.64
CA VAL A 81 8.85 -9.25 -20.36
C VAL A 81 8.46 -10.18 -21.52
N ASP A 82 9.44 -10.82 -22.12
CA ASP A 82 9.35 -11.76 -23.24
C ASP A 82 8.95 -13.18 -22.80
N LYS A 83 9.01 -13.45 -21.50
CA LYS A 83 8.66 -14.73 -20.88
C LYS A 83 7.19 -14.77 -20.49
N ILE A 84 6.33 -14.99 -21.49
CA ILE A 84 4.86 -15.00 -21.30
C ILE A 84 4.38 -16.33 -20.70
N ASP A 85 4.93 -17.44 -21.18
CA ASP A 85 4.51 -18.80 -20.77
C ASP A 85 5.40 -19.41 -19.69
N GLU A 86 6.42 -18.68 -19.25
CA GLU A 86 7.36 -19.13 -18.23
C GLU A 86 7.13 -18.41 -16.90
N PRO A 87 7.31 -19.12 -15.77
CA PRO A 87 7.25 -18.49 -14.46
C PRO A 87 8.37 -17.46 -14.29
N LYS A 88 7.99 -16.24 -13.90
CA LYS A 88 8.93 -15.14 -13.64
C LYS A 88 9.76 -15.44 -12.40
N THR A 89 11.03 -15.75 -12.60
CA THR A 89 11.94 -16.21 -11.54
C THR A 89 12.48 -15.08 -10.68
N ARG A 90 12.44 -13.84 -11.17
CA ARG A 90 13.03 -12.67 -10.51
C ARG A 90 12.01 -11.82 -9.76
N ILE A 91 10.75 -12.26 -9.68
CA ILE A 91 9.68 -11.56 -8.97
C ILE A 91 9.29 -12.37 -7.74
N LEU A 92 9.61 -11.86 -6.55
CA LEU A 92 9.25 -12.48 -5.26
C LEU A 92 7.73 -12.74 -5.12
N GLN A 93 6.91 -11.95 -5.81
CA GLN A 93 5.46 -12.11 -5.84
C GLN A 93 5.00 -13.44 -6.48
N TYR A 94 5.76 -14.03 -7.40
CA TYR A 94 5.44 -15.34 -7.98
C TYR A 94 5.33 -16.40 -6.86
N ASN A 95 6.32 -16.43 -5.96
CA ASN A 95 6.32 -17.32 -4.82
C ASN A 95 5.30 -16.90 -3.76
N ALA A 96 4.91 -15.63 -3.65
CA ALA A 96 3.97 -15.16 -2.63
C ALA A 96 2.49 -15.44 -2.95
N PHE A 97 2.14 -15.80 -4.18
CA PHE A 97 0.76 -16.13 -4.57
C PHE A 97 0.38 -17.55 -4.10
N HIS A 98 0.29 -17.75 -2.79
CA HIS A 98 -0.11 -19.02 -2.15
C HIS A 98 -1.63 -19.27 -2.24
N GLY A 99 -2.22 -19.13 -3.43
CA GLY A 99 -3.68 -19.09 -3.59
C GLY A 99 -4.30 -20.17 -4.48
N ASN A 100 -3.60 -20.74 -5.46
CA ASN A 100 -4.26 -21.67 -6.40
C ASN A 100 -3.35 -22.62 -7.18
N ASN A 101 -2.11 -22.85 -6.74
CA ASN A 101 -1.19 -23.73 -7.45
C ASN A 101 -0.86 -24.96 -6.59
N SER A 102 -1.89 -25.72 -6.20
CA SER A 102 -1.63 -27.15 -5.98
C SER A 102 -1.21 -27.73 -7.33
N PRO A 103 -0.09 -28.46 -7.44
CA PRO A 103 0.25 -29.15 -8.67
C PRO A 103 -0.91 -30.09 -8.99
N THR A 104 -1.60 -29.89 -10.10
CA THR A 104 -2.33 -31.00 -10.71
C THR A 104 -1.26 -31.88 -11.35
N GLU A 105 -1.04 -33.05 -10.75
CA GLU A 105 -0.29 -34.16 -11.35
C GLU A 105 -0.81 -34.50 -12.75
#